data_AF-A0A502CKC8-F1
#
_entry.id   AF-A0A502CKC8-F1
#
_cell.length_a   1.000
_cell.length_b   1.000
_cell.length_c   1.000
_cell.angle_alpha   90.00
_cell.angle_beta   90.00
_cell.angle_gamma   90.00
#
_symmetry.space_group_name_H-M   'P 1'
#
loop_
_entity.id
_entity.type
_entity.pdbx_description
1 polymer ?
#
loop_
_entity_poly.entity_id
_entity_poly.type
_entity_poly.pdbx_seq_one_letter_code
_entity_poly.pdbx_strand_id
1 'polypeptide(L)' 'MAAAAFKALVDIDKLTHAVPEGEGSRLYLGAQHLDVPHSLAELENVLAGRERTDDGERSSAGFGVR' A
#
# COMPACT_ATOMS: atom_id res chain seq x y z
N MET A 1 8.16 -20.76 -15.49
CA MET A 1 6.78 -20.78 -14.97
C MET A 1 6.42 -19.34 -14.64
N ALA A 2 5.60 -18.68 -15.45
CA ALA A 2 5.20 -17.29 -15.17
C ALA A 2 4.29 -17.31 -13.93
N ALA A 3 4.67 -16.59 -12.87
CA ALA A 3 3.81 -16.43 -11.71
C ALA A 3 2.52 -15.75 -12.18
N ALA A 4 1.37 -16.38 -11.93
CA ALA A 4 0.08 -15.76 -12.21
C ALA A 4 -0.01 -14.49 -11.34
N ALA A 5 -0.07 -13.32 -11.96
CA ALA A 5 -0.30 -12.08 -11.26
C ALA A 5 -1.72 -12.11 -10.70
N PHE A 6 -1.85 -12.46 -9.43
CA PHE A 6 -3.12 -12.41 -8.74
C PHE A 6 -3.46 -10.94 -8.46
N LYS A 7 -4.64 -10.51 -8.91
CA LYS A 7 -5.17 -9.18 -8.64
C LYS A 7 -6.37 -9.32 -7.71
N ALA A 8 -6.23 -8.84 -6.50
CA ALA A 8 -7.34 -8.64 -5.58
C ALA A 8 -7.85 -7.19 -5.70
N LEU A 9 -9.17 -7.01 -5.75
CA LEU A 9 -9.79 -5.72 -5.51
C LEU A 9 -10.20 -5.66 -4.04
N VAL A 10 -9.82 -4.57 -3.37
CA VAL A 10 -10.11 -4.35 -1.96
C VAL A 10 -10.76 -2.99 -1.81
N ASP A 11 -11.77 -2.91 -0.96
CA ASP A 11 -12.39 -1.64 -0.62
C ASP A 11 -11.46 -0.88 0.32
N ILE A 12 -11.14 0.37 -0.05
CA ILE A 12 -10.17 1.17 0.71
C ILE A 12 -10.65 1.52 2.12
N ASP A 13 -11.97 1.57 2.33
CA ASP A 13 -12.58 1.79 3.65
C ASP A 13 -12.31 0.64 4.64
N LYS A 14 -11.87 -0.52 4.15
CA LYS A 14 -11.47 -1.67 4.98
C LYS A 14 -10.00 -1.65 5.36
N LEU A 15 -9.17 -0.84 4.68
CA LEU A 15 -7.75 -0.72 5.02
C LEU A 15 -7.61 0.01 6.35
N THR A 16 -7.16 -0.71 7.36
CA THR A 16 -6.99 -0.18 8.72
C THR A 16 -5.61 0.42 8.90
N HIS A 17 -4.57 -0.30 8.47
CA HIS A 17 -3.18 0.15 8.50
C HIS A 17 -2.34 -0.72 7.55
N ALA A 18 -1.14 -0.22 7.23
CA ALA A 18 -0.13 -0.93 6.47
C ALA A 18 1.21 -0.84 7.21
N VAL A 19 2.03 -1.89 7.09
CA VAL A 19 3.37 -1.95 7.70
C VAL A 19 4.38 -2.44 6.67
N PRO A 20 5.68 -2.09 6.81
CA PRO A 20 6.73 -2.65 5.95
C PRO A 20 6.86 -4.17 6.20
N GLU A 21 7.04 -4.95 5.13
CA GLU A 21 7.27 -6.40 5.20
C GLU A 21 8.22 -6.81 4.05
N GLY A 22 9.45 -7.18 4.38
CA GLY A 22 10.50 -7.47 3.40
C GLY A 22 10.77 -6.28 2.46
N GLU A 23 10.71 -6.51 1.15
CA GLU A 23 10.83 -5.47 0.10
C GLU A 23 9.49 -4.77 -0.22
N GLY A 24 8.40 -5.20 0.42
CA GLY A 24 7.04 -4.70 0.17
C GLY A 24 6.34 -4.25 1.45
N SER A 25 5.03 -4.41 1.49
CA SER A 25 4.20 -4.03 2.62
C SER A 25 3.13 -5.08 2.91
N ARG A 26 2.77 -5.21 4.19
CA ARG A 26 1.59 -5.96 4.61
C ARG A 26 0.44 -4.99 4.87
N LEU A 27 -0.68 -5.20 4.20
CA LEU A 27 -1.92 -4.46 4.37
C LEU A 27 -2.84 -5.20 5.33
N TYR A 28 -3.45 -4.50 6.28
CA TYR A 28 -4.44 -5.06 7.20
C TYR A 28 -5.85 -4.58 6.86
N LEU A 29 -6.71 -5.52 6.49
CA LEU A 29 -8.09 -5.32 6.03
C LEU A 29 -9.07 -5.97 7.02
N GLY A 30 -9.52 -5.22 8.02
CA GLY A 30 -10.29 -5.77 9.13
C GLY A 30 -9.53 -6.89 9.85
N ALA A 31 -10.03 -8.13 9.78
CA ALA A 31 -9.40 -9.33 10.36
C ALA A 31 -8.46 -10.09 9.40
N GLN A 32 -8.26 -9.58 8.19
CA GLN A 32 -7.43 -10.20 7.14
C GLN A 32 -6.17 -9.38 6.87
N HIS A 33 -5.18 -9.98 6.21
CA HIS A 33 -4.02 -9.27 5.71
C HIS A 33 -3.61 -9.74 4.31
N LEU A 34 -2.92 -8.86 3.57
CA LEU A 34 -2.37 -9.13 2.24
C LEU A 34 -0.95 -8.57 2.15
N ASP A 35 -0.01 -9.40 1.68
CA ASP A 35 1.34 -8.95 1.37
C ASP A 35 1.40 -8.47 -0.09
N VAL A 36 1.88 -7.25 -0.29
CA VAL A 36 1.95 -6.60 -1.61
C VAL A 36 3.38 -6.18 -1.93
N PRO A 37 3.82 -6.27 -3.20
CA PRO A 37 5.18 -5.91 -3.62
C PRO A 37 5.31 -4.40 -3.84
N HIS A 38 4.77 -3.60 -2.93
CA HIS A 38 4.79 -2.14 -2.97
C HIS A 38 5.24 -1.61 -1.60
N SER A 39 6.17 -0.68 -1.63
CA SER A 39 6.62 0.03 -0.43
C SER A 39 5.52 0.92 0.15
N LEU A 40 5.64 1.31 1.42
CA LEU A 40 4.70 2.24 2.04
C LEU A 40 4.65 3.59 1.32
N ALA A 41 5.79 4.08 0.81
CA ALA A 41 5.86 5.34 0.06
C ALA A 41 5.05 5.27 -1.25
N GLU A 42 5.19 4.17 -2.01
CA GLU A 42 4.42 3.96 -3.23
C GLU A 42 2.91 3.84 -2.95
N LEU A 43 2.54 3.11 -1.88
CA LEU A 43 1.16 2.98 -1.46
C LEU A 43 0.58 4.33 -1.03
N GLU A 44 1.35 5.11 -0.29
CA GLU A 44 0.99 6.45 0.16
C GLU A 44 0.72 7.40 -1.01
N ASN A 45 1.54 7.37 -2.05
CA ASN A 45 1.32 8.15 -3.25
C ASN A 45 0.01 7.79 -3.95
N VAL A 46 -0.23 6.49 -4.17
CA VAL A 46 -1.44 6.01 -4.83
C VAL A 46 -2.69 6.37 -4.03
N LEU A 47 -2.65 6.21 -2.71
CA LEU A 47 -3.78 6.52 -1.83
C LEU A 47 -4.04 8.03 -1.70
N ALA A 48 -3.01 8.86 -1.87
CA ALA A 48 -3.14 10.30 -2.01
C ALA A 48 -3.62 10.74 -3.42
N GLY A 49 -3.89 9.81 -4.34
CA GLY A 49 -4.29 10.10 -5.72
C GLY A 49 -3.16 10.64 -6.59
N ARG A 50 -1.89 10.42 -6.20
CA ARG A 50 -0.69 10.85 -6.92
C ARG A 50 -0.12 9.73 -7.80
N GLU A 51 0.86 10.08 -8.62
CA GLU A 51 1.66 9.10 -9.34
C GLU A 51 2.42 8.21 -8.34
N ARG A 52 2.44 6.90 -8.58
CA ARG A 52 3.03 5.91 -7.65
C ARG A 52 4.47 6.26 -7.25
N THR A 53 5.26 6.77 -8.19
CA THR A 53 6.68 7.09 -8.01
C THR A 53 6.92 8.56 -7.67
N ASP A 54 5.90 9.29 -7.26
CA ASP A 54 6.02 10.68 -6.79
C ASP A 54 6.88 10.77 -5.52
N ASP A 55 7.67 11.82 -5.37
CA ASP A 55 8.62 11.96 -4.24
C ASP A 55 7.95 12.35 -2.90
N GLY A 56 6.62 12.29 -2.81
CA GLY A 56 5.98 12.31 -1.50
C GLY A 56 5.85 13.71 -0.87
N GLU A 57 6.37 14.78 -1.51
CA GLU A 57 6.64 16.08 -0.88
C GLU A 57 5.43 16.76 -0.18
N ARG A 58 4.19 16.32 -0.43
CA ARG A 58 2.97 16.80 0.27
C ARG A 58 1.92 15.71 0.49
N SER A 59 2.32 14.55 0.99
CA SER A 59 1.36 13.47 1.23
C SER A 59 0.30 13.83 2.29
N SER A 60 -0.97 13.66 1.93
CA SER A 60 -2.11 13.75 2.86
C SER A 60 -2.64 12.38 3.30
N ALA A 61 -2.11 11.28 2.76
CA ALA A 61 -2.60 9.92 3.03
C ALA A 61 -2.08 9.31 4.34
N GLY A 62 -1.00 9.86 4.91
CA GLY A 62 -0.67 9.67 6.34
C GLY A 62 0.06 8.37 6.70
N PHE A 63 0.78 7.74 5.78
CA PHE A 63 1.67 6.61 6.11
C PHE A 63 3.07 7.07 6.57
N GLY A 64 3.44 8.32 6.27
CA GLY A 64 4.66 8.93 6.78
C GLY A 64 4.63 9.03 8.31
N VAL A 65 5.51 8.28 8.96
CA VAL A 65 5.79 8.42 10.40
C VAL A 65 6.42 9.79 10.61
N ARG A 66 5.76 10.65 11.40
CA ARG A 66 6.40 11.81 12.01
C ARG A 66 7.19 11.38 13.23
#